data_AF-A0A256IBN1-F1
#
_entry.id   AF-A0A256IBN1-F1
#
_cell.length_a   1.000
_cell.length_b   1.000
_cell.length_c   1.000
_cell.angle_alpha   90.00
_cell.angle_beta   90.00
_cell.angle_gamma   90.00
#
_symmetry.space_group_name_H-M   'P 1'
#
loop_
_entity.id
_entity.type
_entity.pdbx_description
1 polymer ?
#
loop_
_entity_poly.entity_id
_entity_poly.type
_entity_poly.pdbx_seq_one_letter_code
_entity_poly.pdbx_strand_id
1 'polypeptide(L)'
;MTEQPAYHEHLLDASDVCNSCHRVIRVERQGPTRVGLSREYETHHERHRDHTVVDYGPADTVGEQQGTFCDRCGTESPWDRYWDDHRTNTHKVATALGWLDDADEPSVTPCQEREVSMGKFRELLKATIRTLEAKDITVDRETLAREALRRRRDGEHVDDCLGEATEAAIRRAITRSGADRTNSQREVPA
;
A
#
# COMPACT_ATOMS: atom_id res chain seq x y z
N MET A 1 -3.68 -18.57 -13.81
CA MET A 1 -3.86 -17.60 -12.71
C MET A 1 -2.59 -16.78 -12.66
N THR A 2 -2.62 -15.56 -13.20
CA THR A 2 -1.50 -14.62 -13.07
C THR A 2 -1.42 -14.23 -11.60
N GLU A 3 -0.34 -14.61 -10.91
CA GLU A 3 -0.04 -14.15 -9.56
C GLU A 3 -0.08 -12.61 -9.59
N GLN A 4 -0.92 -12.01 -8.75
CA GLN A 4 -0.92 -10.56 -8.63
C GLN A 4 0.46 -10.13 -8.10
N PRO A 5 1.01 -9.02 -8.60
CA PRO A 5 2.31 -8.55 -8.13
C PRO A 5 2.25 -8.32 -6.62
N ALA A 6 3.30 -8.74 -5.89
CA ALA A 6 3.37 -8.69 -4.42
C ALA A 6 3.06 -7.31 -3.81
N TYR A 7 3.26 -6.25 -4.58
CA TYR A 7 2.86 -4.89 -4.21
C TYR A 7 1.34 -4.72 -4.08
N HIS A 8 0.55 -5.30 -4.98
CA HIS A 8 -0.90 -5.24 -4.90
C HIS A 8 -1.41 -6.03 -3.70
N GLU A 9 -0.99 -7.29 -3.58
CA GLU A 9 -1.45 -8.18 -2.52
C GLU A 9 -1.12 -7.65 -1.11
N HIS A 10 0.10 -7.16 -0.91
CA HIS A 10 0.57 -6.83 0.44
C HIS A 10 0.44 -5.34 0.81
N LEU A 11 0.17 -4.45 -0.14
CA LEU A 11 0.04 -3.02 0.12
C LEU A 11 -1.28 -2.45 -0.40
N LEU A 12 -1.57 -2.50 -1.70
CA LEU A 12 -2.70 -1.76 -2.28
C LEU A 12 -4.06 -2.39 -1.97
N ASP A 13 -4.13 -3.72 -2.00
CA ASP A 13 -5.34 -4.52 -1.76
C ASP A 13 -5.38 -5.03 -0.30
N ALA A 14 -4.45 -4.57 0.54
CA ALA A 14 -4.31 -5.00 1.91
C ALA A 14 -5.13 -4.12 2.86
N SER A 15 -6.17 -4.68 3.48
CA SER A 15 -7.08 -3.92 4.36
C SER A 15 -6.43 -3.40 5.66
N ASP A 16 -5.23 -3.89 5.96
CA ASP A 16 -4.42 -3.54 7.12
C ASP A 16 -3.43 -2.40 6.85
N VAL A 17 -3.26 -1.99 5.59
CA VAL A 17 -2.32 -0.95 5.17
C VAL A 17 -3.09 0.27 4.66
N CYS A 18 -2.60 1.46 5.00
CA CYS A 18 -3.17 2.70 4.49
C CYS A 18 -2.61 3.05 3.10
N ASN A 19 -3.46 3.12 2.08
CA ASN A 19 -3.09 3.45 0.69
C ASN A 19 -2.54 4.87 0.52
N SER A 20 -2.86 5.76 1.46
CA SER A 20 -2.36 7.14 1.48
C SER A 20 -0.92 7.28 1.99
N CYS A 21 -0.44 6.40 2.87
CA CYS A 21 0.89 6.55 3.49
C CYS A 21 1.72 5.26 3.61
N HIS A 22 1.16 4.13 3.18
CA HIS A 22 1.71 2.77 3.21
C HIS A 22 2.13 2.31 4.60
N ARG A 23 1.49 2.79 5.67
CA ARG A 23 1.68 2.28 7.04
C ARG A 23 0.65 1.20 7.36
N VAL A 24 1.05 0.23 8.19
CA VAL A 24 0.13 -0.74 8.79
C VAL A 24 -0.74 -0.03 9.83
N ILE A 25 -2.06 0.04 9.59
CA ILE A 25 -3.03 0.72 10.46
C ILE A 25 -3.97 -0.26 11.18
N ARG A 26 -4.00 -1.54 10.80
CA ARG A 26 -4.73 -2.59 11.50
C ARG A 26 -3.83 -3.78 11.80
N VAL A 27 -4.16 -4.51 12.85
CA VAL A 27 -3.47 -5.73 13.25
C VAL A 27 -4.47 -6.86 13.34
N GLU A 28 -4.11 -8.00 12.76
CA GLU A 28 -4.91 -9.21 12.91
C GLU A 28 -4.76 -9.75 14.33
N ARG A 29 -5.89 -10.02 14.99
CA ARG A 29 -5.95 -10.58 16.33
C ARG A 29 -6.85 -11.81 16.33
N GLN A 30 -6.40 -12.83 17.05
CA GLN A 30 -7.19 -14.03 17.28
C GLN A 30 -8.02 -13.86 18.55
N GLY A 31 -9.34 -13.83 18.38
CA GLY A 31 -10.30 -13.81 19.48
C GLY A 31 -10.81 -15.23 19.74
N PRO A 32 -11.00 -15.64 21.01
CA PRO A 32 -11.73 -16.86 21.30
C PRO A 32 -13.22 -16.64 21.06
N THR A 33 -13.81 -17.36 20.11
CA THR A 33 -15.26 -17.30 19.86
C THR A 33 -15.96 -18.24 20.84
N ARG A 34 -16.93 -17.72 21.60
CA ARG A 34 -17.69 -18.51 22.58
C ARG A 34 -18.90 -19.14 21.91
N VAL A 35 -18.67 -20.19 21.13
CA VAL A 35 -19.72 -21.09 20.62
C VAL A 35 -19.64 -22.40 21.40
N GLY A 36 -20.79 -23.00 21.73
CA GLY A 36 -20.91 -24.09 22.70
C GLY A 36 -19.88 -25.23 22.52
N LEU A 37 -19.13 -25.50 23.60
CA LEU A 37 -18.20 -26.63 23.80
C LEU A 37 -16.91 -26.71 22.93
N SER A 38 -16.79 -26.05 21.78
CA SER A 38 -15.54 -25.92 21.02
C SER A 38 -14.92 -24.53 21.17
N ARG A 39 -13.59 -24.44 21.39
CA ARG A 39 -12.86 -23.18 21.24
C ARG A 39 -12.49 -23.02 19.78
N GLU A 40 -13.27 -22.25 19.05
CA GLU A 40 -12.92 -21.81 17.71
C GLU A 40 -12.24 -20.44 17.81
N TYR A 41 -11.18 -20.25 17.05
CA TYR A 41 -10.46 -18.98 16.97
C TYR A 41 -10.88 -18.29 15.68
N GLU A 42 -11.45 -17.10 15.80
CA GLU A 42 -11.74 -16.23 14.66
C GLU A 42 -10.69 -15.11 14.62
N THR A 43 -10.14 -14.86 13.44
CA THR A 43 -9.26 -13.73 13.22
C THR A 43 -10.09 -12.50 12.86
N HIS A 44 -9.80 -11.39 13.53
CA HIS A 44 -10.41 -10.10 13.23
C HIS A 44 -9.34 -9.01 13.23
N HIS A 45 -9.60 -7.94 12.49
CA HIS A 45 -8.71 -6.80 12.43
C HIS A 45 -9.07 -5.79 13.53
N GLU A 46 -8.14 -5.52 14.45
CA GLU A 46 -8.23 -4.40 15.40
C GLU A 46 -7.35 -3.24 14.91
N ARG A 47 -7.67 -2.01 15.32
CA ARG A 47 -6.83 -0.84 15.04
C ARG A 47 -5.40 -1.01 15.60
N HIS A 48 -4.41 -0.52 14.86
CA HIS A 48 -3.05 -0.40 15.35
C HIS A 48 -2.93 0.85 16.23
N ARG A 49 -2.77 0.68 17.54
CA ARG A 49 -2.86 1.79 18.53
C ARG A 49 -1.84 2.90 18.33
N ASP A 50 -0.65 2.58 17.82
CA ASP A 50 0.42 3.57 17.60
C ASP A 50 0.34 4.29 16.25
N HIS A 51 -0.46 3.79 15.32
CA HIS A 51 -0.59 4.35 13.96
C HIS A 51 -1.99 4.89 13.68
N THR A 52 -2.89 4.78 14.66
CA THR A 52 -4.27 5.24 14.55
C THR A 52 -4.71 6.00 15.79
N VAL A 53 -5.47 7.06 15.57
CA VAL A 53 -6.12 7.86 16.60
C VAL A 53 -7.64 7.70 16.46
N VAL A 54 -8.34 7.65 17.59
CA VAL A 54 -9.80 7.73 17.60
C VAL A 54 -10.15 9.20 17.80
N ASP A 55 -10.79 9.81 16.82
CA ASP A 55 -11.12 11.24 16.82
C ASP A 55 -12.50 11.46 16.20
N TYR A 56 -12.92 12.72 16.10
CA TYR A 56 -14.20 13.11 15.53
C TYR A 56 -14.02 13.76 14.15
N GLY A 57 -14.66 13.19 13.14
CA GLY A 57 -14.68 13.68 11.76
C GLY A 57 -16.03 14.26 11.35
N PRO A 58 -16.08 14.94 10.18
CA PRO A 58 -17.34 15.34 9.58
C PRO A 58 -18.16 14.10 9.22
N ALA A 59 -19.40 14.04 9.69
CA ALA A 59 -20.35 12.97 9.39
C ALA A 59 -21.77 13.53 9.29
N ASP A 60 -22.64 12.82 8.57
CA ASP A 60 -24.04 13.22 8.37
C ASP A 60 -24.86 13.14 9.66
N THR A 61 -24.43 12.30 10.61
CA THR A 61 -25.07 12.15 11.92
C THR A 61 -24.07 12.17 13.06
N VAL A 62 -24.50 12.60 14.26
CA VAL A 62 -23.65 12.67 15.47
C VAL A 62 -23.11 11.28 15.86
N GLY A 63 -23.88 10.22 15.62
CA GLY A 63 -23.45 8.84 15.93
C GLY A 63 -22.31 8.34 15.05
N GLU A 64 -22.13 8.91 13.87
CA GLU A 64 -21.10 8.55 12.88
C GLU A 64 -19.89 9.48 12.95
N GLN A 65 -19.89 10.48 13.83
CA GLN A 65 -18.77 11.43 13.92
C GLN A 65 -17.50 10.78 14.47
N GLN A 66 -17.59 9.71 15.27
CA GLN A 66 -16.40 9.06 15.85
C GLN A 66 -15.82 8.01 14.91
N GLY A 67 -14.62 8.26 14.40
CA GLY A 67 -13.88 7.40 13.48
C GLY A 67 -12.51 6.98 14.01
N THR A 68 -11.87 6.04 13.31
CA THR A 68 -10.46 5.69 13.54
C THR A 68 -9.62 6.20 12.37
N PHE A 69 -8.77 7.18 12.63
CA PHE A 69 -7.97 7.87 11.61
C PHE A 69 -6.52 7.45 11.67
N CYS A 70 -5.84 7.41 10.52
CA CYS A 70 -4.40 7.27 10.48
C CYS A 70 -3.70 8.48 11.10
N ASP A 71 -2.75 8.25 12.02
CA ASP A 71 -2.00 9.28 12.73
C ASP A 71 -1.23 10.25 11.82
N ARG A 72 -0.88 9.80 10.61
CA ARG A 72 0.03 10.50 9.70
C ARG A 72 -0.68 11.20 8.56
N CYS A 73 -1.61 10.52 7.90
CA CYS A 73 -2.34 11.10 6.77
C CYS A 73 -3.75 11.58 7.13
N GLY A 74 -4.27 11.21 8.31
CA GLY A 74 -5.59 11.63 8.77
C GLY A 74 -6.75 10.97 8.02
N THR A 75 -6.49 9.97 7.16
CA THR A 75 -7.56 9.24 6.46
C THR A 75 -8.20 8.22 7.39
N GLU A 76 -9.51 8.05 7.26
CA GLU A 76 -10.28 7.11 8.07
C GLU A 76 -10.23 5.70 7.50
N SER A 77 -10.40 5.58 6.18
CA SER A 77 -10.39 4.29 5.51
C SER A 77 -8.97 3.92 5.04
N PRO A 78 -8.59 2.62 5.12
CA PRO A 78 -7.37 2.11 4.52
C PRO A 78 -7.28 2.41 3.02
N TRP A 79 -8.43 2.42 2.35
CA TRP A 79 -8.55 2.57 0.91
C TRP A 79 -8.53 4.03 0.46
N ASP A 80 -8.68 4.97 1.40
CA ASP A 80 -8.69 6.38 1.07
C ASP A 80 -7.32 6.81 0.55
N ARG A 81 -7.36 7.50 -0.58
CA ARG A 81 -6.19 8.12 -1.19
C ARG A 81 -6.47 9.59 -1.47
N TYR A 82 -5.79 10.46 -0.73
CA TYR A 82 -5.94 11.91 -0.89
C TYR A 82 -5.00 12.49 -1.95
N TRP A 83 -4.08 11.68 -2.47
CA TRP A 83 -3.25 11.98 -3.61
C TRP A 83 -3.55 10.96 -4.69
N ASP A 84 -3.50 11.40 -5.92
CA ASP A 84 -3.65 10.53 -7.07
C ASP A 84 -2.69 11.01 -8.15
N ASP A 85 -1.86 10.08 -8.61
CA ASP A 85 -0.91 10.32 -9.70
C ASP A 85 -1.43 9.67 -11.00
N HIS A 86 -2.64 9.07 -10.97
CA HIS A 86 -3.32 8.60 -12.16
C HIS A 86 -3.32 9.74 -13.15
N ARG A 87 -2.52 9.55 -14.21
CA ARG A 87 -2.46 10.49 -15.31
C ARG A 87 -3.89 10.86 -15.64
N THR A 88 -4.10 12.17 -15.73
CA THR A 88 -5.19 12.90 -16.38
C THR A 88 -5.62 12.33 -17.74
N ASN A 89 -4.96 11.28 -18.25
CA ASN A 89 -5.27 10.57 -19.47
C ASN A 89 -6.59 9.81 -19.40
N THR A 90 -7.00 9.20 -18.28
CA THR A 90 -8.30 8.50 -18.23
C THR A 90 -9.45 9.49 -18.38
N HIS A 91 -9.36 10.66 -17.74
CA HIS A 91 -10.34 11.74 -17.90
C HIS A 91 -10.27 12.37 -19.30
N LYS A 92 -9.08 12.65 -19.83
CA LYS A 92 -8.91 13.17 -21.21
C LYS A 92 -9.39 12.17 -22.27
N VAL A 93 -9.17 10.88 -22.08
CA VAL A 93 -9.63 9.81 -22.97
C VAL A 93 -11.13 9.62 -22.84
N ALA A 94 -11.69 9.59 -21.63
CA ALA A 94 -13.14 9.52 -21.43
C ALA A 94 -13.88 10.73 -22.01
N THR A 95 -13.29 11.93 -21.87
CA THR A 95 -13.77 13.17 -22.50
C THR A 95 -13.63 13.11 -24.03
N ALA A 96 -12.48 12.69 -24.55
CA ALA A 96 -12.26 12.57 -26.00
C ALA A 96 -13.13 11.49 -26.66
N LEU A 97 -13.54 10.47 -25.91
CA LEU A 97 -14.45 9.40 -26.36
C LEU A 97 -15.93 9.77 -26.18
N GLY A 98 -16.26 10.95 -25.65
CA GLY A 98 -17.65 11.40 -25.44
C GLY A 98 -18.40 10.61 -24.36
N TRP A 99 -17.69 9.90 -23.47
CA TRP A 99 -18.31 9.08 -22.42
C TRP A 99 -18.80 9.90 -21.22
N LEU A 100 -18.58 11.22 -21.24
CA LEU A 100 -18.92 12.16 -20.18
C LEU A 100 -19.87 13.28 -20.66
N ASP A 101 -20.44 13.18 -21.87
CA ASP A 101 -21.20 14.27 -22.53
C ASP A 101 -22.51 14.66 -21.82
N ASP A 102 -23.06 13.81 -20.94
CA ASP A 102 -24.30 14.07 -20.16
C ASP A 102 -24.08 14.05 -18.64
N ALA A 103 -22.84 13.97 -18.17
CA ALA A 103 -22.57 14.18 -16.76
C ALA A 103 -22.67 15.69 -16.49
N ASP A 104 -23.71 16.14 -15.77
CA ASP A 104 -23.67 17.42 -15.06
C ASP A 104 -22.26 17.56 -14.51
N GLU A 105 -21.54 18.63 -14.91
CA GLU A 105 -20.17 18.95 -14.44
C GLU A 105 -20.13 18.51 -12.99
N PRO A 106 -19.43 17.41 -12.67
CA PRO A 106 -19.73 16.79 -11.41
C PRO A 106 -19.27 17.82 -10.39
N SER A 107 -20.16 18.21 -9.49
CA SER A 107 -19.89 19.18 -8.41
C SER A 107 -18.84 18.67 -7.41
N VAL A 108 -18.00 17.73 -7.87
CA VAL A 108 -16.80 17.22 -7.24
C VAL A 108 -15.97 18.43 -6.92
N THR A 109 -15.95 18.73 -5.63
CA THR A 109 -14.79 19.31 -4.97
C THR A 109 -13.57 18.77 -5.70
N PRO A 110 -12.81 19.58 -6.45
CA PRO A 110 -11.67 19.06 -7.19
C PRO A 110 -10.77 18.43 -6.12
N CYS A 111 -10.72 17.10 -6.08
CA CYS A 111 -9.68 16.40 -5.37
C CYS A 111 -8.42 16.87 -6.08
N GLN A 112 -7.76 17.89 -5.51
CA GLN A 112 -6.66 18.59 -6.16
C GLN A 112 -5.74 17.53 -6.75
N GLU A 113 -5.50 17.57 -8.07
CA GLU A 113 -4.45 16.79 -8.72
C GLU A 113 -3.14 17.12 -7.98
N ARG A 114 -2.84 16.31 -6.97
CA ARG A 114 -1.68 16.48 -6.10
C ARG A 114 -0.64 15.52 -6.63
N GLU A 115 -0.08 15.89 -7.78
CA GLU A 115 1.09 15.23 -8.33
C GLU A 115 2.08 14.93 -7.20
N VAL A 116 2.50 13.68 -7.11
CA VAL A 116 3.33 13.24 -6.00
C VAL A 116 4.73 13.78 -6.21
N SER A 117 5.10 14.81 -5.44
CA SER A 117 6.47 15.35 -5.46
C SER A 117 7.51 14.26 -5.18
N MET A 118 8.74 14.43 -5.69
CA MET A 118 9.84 13.50 -5.42
C MET A 118 10.13 13.33 -3.91
N GLY A 119 9.87 14.36 -3.10
CA GLY A 119 9.98 14.29 -1.64
C GLY A 119 8.95 13.31 -1.06
N LYS A 120 7.67 13.49 -1.43
CA LYS A 120 6.58 12.59 -1.02
C LYS A 120 6.78 11.17 -1.51
N PHE A 121 7.23 10.99 -2.75
CA PHE A 121 7.55 9.67 -3.31
C PHE A 121 8.63 8.95 -2.49
N ARG A 122 9.70 9.64 -2.09
CA ARG A 122 10.74 9.06 -1.22
C ARG A 122 10.19 8.65 0.15
N GLU A 123 9.21 9.38 0.68
CA GLU A 123 8.56 8.99 1.93
C GLU A 123 7.70 7.74 1.76
N LEU A 124 6.93 7.65 0.68
CA LEU A 124 6.14 6.47 0.34
C LEU A 124 7.04 5.25 0.15
N LEU A 125 8.12 5.40 -0.61
CA LEU A 125 9.13 4.35 -0.80
C LEU A 125 9.69 3.81 0.52
N LYS A 126 10.03 4.71 1.46
CA LYS A 126 10.51 4.31 2.80
C LYS A 126 9.42 3.59 3.59
N ALA A 127 8.17 4.03 3.50
CA ALA A 127 7.05 3.39 4.17
C ALA A 127 6.76 2.00 3.57
N THR A 128 6.78 1.87 2.23
CA THR A 128 6.68 0.61 1.51
C THR A 128 7.71 -0.40 2.01
N ILE A 129 9.00 -0.03 2.07
CA ILE A 129 10.06 -0.93 2.55
C ILE A 129 9.77 -1.39 3.99
N ARG A 130 9.42 -0.46 4.88
CA ARG A 130 9.13 -0.77 6.29
C ARG A 130 7.94 -1.70 6.44
N THR A 131 6.90 -1.51 5.63
CA THR A 131 5.68 -2.32 5.69
C THR A 131 5.89 -3.71 5.10
N LEU A 132 6.62 -3.83 3.99
CA LEU A 132 7.00 -5.13 3.45
C LEU A 132 7.82 -5.93 4.47
N GLU A 133 8.76 -5.28 5.15
CA GLU A 133 9.56 -5.91 6.20
C GLU A 133 8.74 -6.27 7.45
N ALA A 134 7.78 -5.43 7.84
CA ALA A 134 6.87 -5.72 8.94
C ALA A 134 5.94 -6.91 8.63
N LYS A 135 5.71 -7.19 7.35
CA LYS A 135 4.98 -8.37 6.84
C LYS A 135 5.89 -9.58 6.56
N ASP A 136 7.14 -9.54 7.04
CA ASP A 136 8.15 -10.60 6.84
C ASP A 136 8.49 -10.90 5.36
N ILE A 137 8.24 -9.95 4.45
CA ILE A 137 8.57 -10.10 3.03
C ILE A 137 10.04 -9.71 2.83
N THR A 138 10.83 -10.67 2.37
CA THR A 138 12.26 -10.45 2.11
C THR A 138 12.46 -9.65 0.83
N VAL A 139 12.98 -8.42 0.95
CA VAL A 139 13.25 -7.53 -0.19
C VAL A 139 14.68 -6.99 -0.18
N ASP A 140 15.30 -6.88 -1.35
CA ASP A 140 16.57 -6.17 -1.50
C ASP A 140 16.33 -4.65 -1.52
N ARG A 141 16.55 -4.00 -0.36
CA ARG A 141 16.31 -2.56 -0.15
C ARG A 141 16.95 -1.67 -1.22
N GLU A 142 18.18 -2.01 -1.61
CA GLU A 142 18.96 -1.22 -2.55
C GLU A 142 18.36 -1.29 -3.96
N THR A 143 18.00 -2.49 -4.41
CA THR A 143 17.34 -2.70 -5.70
C THR A 143 15.99 -2.02 -5.73
N LEU A 144 15.18 -2.16 -4.67
CA LEU A 144 13.88 -1.50 -4.58
C LEU A 144 14.02 0.02 -4.71
N ALA A 145 14.91 0.63 -3.91
CA ALA A 145 15.09 2.07 -3.92
C ALA A 145 15.64 2.59 -5.26
N ARG A 146 16.61 1.88 -5.84
CA ARG A 146 17.24 2.25 -7.12
C ARG A 146 16.25 2.18 -8.28
N GLU A 147 15.52 1.08 -8.41
CA GLU A 147 14.55 0.88 -9.51
C GLU A 147 13.38 1.85 -9.39
N ALA A 148 12.81 2.02 -8.19
CA ALA A 148 11.71 2.94 -7.96
C ALA A 148 12.09 4.40 -8.27
N LEU A 149 13.28 4.83 -7.85
CA LEU A 149 13.76 6.20 -8.11
C LEU A 149 14.14 6.43 -9.58
N ARG A 150 14.63 5.41 -10.29
CA ARG A 150 14.91 5.50 -11.72
C ARG A 150 13.60 5.73 -12.48
N ARG A 151 12.63 4.83 -12.32
CA ARG A 151 11.32 4.90 -12.97
C ARG A 151 10.58 6.21 -12.68
N ARG A 152 10.64 6.69 -11.43
CA ARG A 152 10.00 7.97 -11.09
C ARG A 152 10.64 9.16 -11.80
N ARG A 153 11.96 9.14 -12.05
CA ARG A 153 12.63 10.17 -12.86
C ARG A 153 12.25 10.09 -14.33
N ASP A 154 11.93 8.89 -14.82
CA ASP A 154 11.47 8.63 -16.18
C ASP A 154 9.98 9.03 -16.38
N GLY A 155 9.31 9.49 -15.32
CA GLY A 155 7.95 10.01 -15.37
C GLY A 155 6.87 8.92 -15.29
N GLU A 156 7.22 7.73 -14.79
CA GLU A 156 6.26 6.67 -14.51
C GLU A 156 5.40 6.98 -13.28
N HIS A 157 4.22 6.33 -13.24
CA HIS A 157 3.26 6.46 -12.16
C HIS A 157 3.82 5.92 -10.84
N VAL A 158 3.38 6.47 -9.71
CA VAL A 158 3.85 6.04 -8.37
C VAL A 158 3.64 4.53 -8.15
N ASP A 159 2.46 4.01 -8.48
CA ASP A 159 2.17 2.58 -8.26
C ASP A 159 2.96 1.68 -9.21
N ASP A 160 3.13 2.08 -10.47
CA ASP A 160 3.94 1.31 -11.42
C ASP A 160 5.41 1.27 -10.96
N CYS A 161 5.93 2.42 -10.51
CA CYS A 161 7.28 2.53 -9.96
C CYS A 161 7.49 1.59 -8.77
N LEU A 162 6.55 1.59 -7.83
CA LEU A 162 6.67 0.81 -6.59
C LEU A 162 6.37 -0.67 -6.82
N GLY A 163 5.39 -1.01 -7.65
CA GLY A 163 5.01 -2.37 -8.00
C GLY A 163 6.16 -3.10 -8.68
N GLU A 164 6.65 -2.54 -9.77
CA GLU A 164 7.74 -3.11 -10.54
C GLU A 164 9.08 -3.12 -9.78
N ALA A 165 9.32 -2.12 -8.92
CA ALA A 165 10.52 -2.11 -8.08
C ALA A 165 10.46 -3.17 -6.98
N THR A 166 9.27 -3.42 -6.41
CA THR A 166 9.06 -4.46 -5.40
C THR A 166 9.31 -5.83 -6.00
N GLU A 167 8.77 -6.10 -7.18
CA GLU A 167 8.99 -7.37 -7.87
C GLU A 167 10.47 -7.60 -8.21
N ALA A 168 11.16 -6.57 -8.74
CA ALA A 168 12.59 -6.63 -9.01
C ALA A 168 13.41 -6.89 -7.72
N ALA A 169 13.03 -6.27 -6.61
CA ALA A 169 13.70 -6.44 -5.32
C ALA A 169 13.51 -7.84 -4.72
N ILE A 170 12.30 -8.41 -4.83
CA ILE A 170 12.00 -9.78 -4.39
C ILE A 170 12.80 -10.79 -5.22
N ARG A 171 12.76 -10.67 -6.56
CA ARG A 171 13.56 -11.53 -7.46
C ARG A 171 15.05 -11.45 -7.15
N ARG A 172 15.58 -10.25 -6.87
CA ARG A 172 16.98 -10.07 -6.48
C ARG A 172 17.30 -10.73 -5.13
N ALA A 173 16.41 -10.62 -4.14
CA ALA A 173 16.59 -11.25 -2.85
C ALA A 173 16.61 -12.79 -2.94
N ILE A 174 15.72 -13.38 -3.74
CA ILE A 174 15.66 -14.83 -3.98
C ILE A 174 16.94 -15.31 -4.65
N THR A 175 17.38 -14.64 -5.72
CA THR A 175 18.60 -15.03 -6.46
C THR A 175 19.87 -14.91 -5.61
N ARG A 176 19.99 -13.88 -4.78
CA ARG A 176 21.10 -13.72 -3.82
C ARG A 176 21.12 -14.85 -2.78
N SER A 177 19.96 -15.19 -2.23
CA SER A 177 19.83 -16.27 -1.23
C SER A 177 20.21 -17.64 -1.81
N GLY A 178 19.91 -17.89 -3.09
CA GLY A 178 20.36 -19.11 -3.78
C GLY A 178 21.87 -19.18 -4.00
N ALA A 179 22.49 -18.04 -4.35
CA ALA A 179 23.94 -17.96 -4.53
C ALA A 179 24.70 -18.23 -3.23
N ASP A 180 24.24 -17.66 -2.10
CA ASP A 180 24.86 -17.88 -0.78
C ASP A 180 24.75 -19.34 -0.32
N ARG A 181 23.60 -20.00 -0.59
CA ARG A 181 23.43 -21.44 -0.31
C ARG A 181 24.36 -22.33 -1.14
N THR A 182 24.59 -21.98 -2.39
CA THR A 182 25.46 -22.75 -3.29
C THR A 182 26.93 -22.59 -2.91
N ASN A 183 27.31 -21.40 -2.42
CA ASN A 183 28.67 -21.14 -1.94
C ASN A 183 28.95 -21.89 -0.62
N SER A 184 27.97 -21.93 0.28
CA SER A 184 28.05 -22.66 1.56
C SER A 184 28.19 -24.18 1.38
N GLN A 185 27.68 -24.76 0.30
CA GLN A 185 27.84 -26.18 -0.02
C GLN A 185 29.18 -26.54 -0.68
N ARG A 186 29.94 -25.55 -1.15
CA ARG A 186 31.28 -25.78 -1.75
C ARG A 186 32.42 -25.77 -0.72
N GLU A 187 32.17 -25.30 0.49
CA GLU A 187 33.16 -25.26 1.57
C GLU A 187 33.08 -26.51 2.46
N VAL A 188 33.37 -27.69 1.89
CA VAL A 188 33.72 -28.88 2.67
C VAL A 188 35.08 -29.36 2.19
N PRO A 189 36.19 -29.01 2.88
CA PRO A 189 37.49 -29.60 2.62
C PRO A 189 37.57 -31.01 3.20
N ALA A 190 38.25 -31.89 2.46
CA ALA A 190 38.54 -33.29 2.80
C ALA A 190 39.65 -33.44 3.86
#